data_AF-A0A843B1F1-F1
#
_entry.id   AF-A0A843B1F1-F1
#
_cell.length_a   1.000
_cell.length_b   1.000
_cell.length_c   1.000
_cell.angle_alpha   90.00
_cell.angle_beta   90.00
_cell.angle_gamma   90.00
#
_symmetry.space_group_name_H-M   'P 1'
#
loop_
_entity.id
_entity.type
_entity.pdbx_description
1 polymer ?
#
loop_
_entity_poly.entity_id
_entity_poly.type
_entity_poly.pdbx_seq_one_letter_code
_entity_poly.pdbx_strand_id
1 'polypeptide(L)' 'MRRFVKGNEAVAIGAVYAGCDTYFGYPITPASDIAHAVAEYFPQLGREHLQAECETGAINMM' A
#
# COMPACT_ATOMS: atom_id res chain seq x y z
N MET A 1 9.89 18.18 11.07
CA MET A 1 9.85 17.21 12.19
C MET A 1 10.21 15.85 11.62
N ARG A 2 11.07 15.05 12.28
CA ARG A 2 11.44 13.70 11.80
C ARG A 2 10.54 12.67 12.48
N ARG A 3 9.82 11.87 11.69
CA ARG A 3 8.93 10.79 12.16
C ARG A 3 9.68 9.46 12.10
N PHE A 4 9.64 8.69 13.17
CA PHE A 4 10.10 7.30 13.16
C PHE A 4 8.91 6.39 12.85
N VAL A 5 9.07 5.56 11.83
CA VAL A 5 8.03 4.65 11.32
C VAL A 5 8.65 3.29 11.04
N LYS A 6 7.82 2.25 10.93
CA LYS A 6 8.27 0.94 10.45
C LYS A 6 8.66 1.02 8.97
N GLY A 7 9.51 0.10 8.50
CA GLY A 7 9.91 0.04 7.09
C GLY A 7 8.72 -0.10 6.13
N ASN A 8 7.79 -1.00 6.44
CA ASN A 8 6.58 -1.21 5.62
C ASN A 8 5.68 0.04 5.55
N GLU A 9 5.54 0.76 6.66
CA GLU A 9 4.80 2.04 6.69
C GLU A 9 5.53 3.10 5.87
N ALA A 10 6.87 3.14 5.91
CA ALA A 10 7.68 4.05 5.09
C ALA A 10 7.48 3.79 3.58
N VAL A 11 7.28 2.54 3.16
CA VAL A 11 6.99 2.20 1.76
C VAL A 11 5.65 2.79 1.33
N ALA A 12 4.59 2.62 2.12
CA ALA A 12 3.27 3.19 1.83
C ALA A 12 3.31 4.73 1.78
N ILE A 13 4.01 5.35 2.74
CA ILE A 13 4.24 6.81 2.74
C ILE A 13 4.99 7.23 1.47
N GLY A 14 6.05 6.51 1.09
CA GLY A 14 6.82 6.77 -0.13
C GLY A 14 5.95 6.70 -1.39
N ALA A 15 5.09 5.69 -1.51
CA ALA A 15 4.12 5.56 -2.60
C ALA A 15 3.15 6.75 -2.64
N VAL A 16 2.69 7.22 -1.47
CA VAL A 16 1.86 8.41 -1.38
C VAL A 16 2.57 9.63 -1.96
N TYR A 17 3.82 9.89 -1.54
CA TYR A 17 4.66 10.99 -2.03
C TYR A 17 5.01 10.87 -3.51
N ALA A 18 5.16 9.65 -4.03
CA ALA A 18 5.43 9.38 -5.44
C ALA A 18 4.23 9.65 -6.36
N GLY A 19 3.05 9.89 -5.80
CA GLY A 19 1.82 10.10 -6.57
C GLY A 19 1.17 8.80 -7.05
N CYS A 20 1.40 7.67 -6.38
CA CYS A 20 0.69 6.43 -6.69
C CYS A 20 -0.80 6.60 -6.36
N ASP A 21 -1.67 6.33 -7.33
CA ASP A 21 -3.13 6.50 -7.21
C ASP A 21 -3.87 5.19 -6.88
N THR A 22 -3.25 4.04 -7.16
CA THR A 22 -3.81 2.71 -6.90
C THR A 22 -2.79 1.80 -6.22
N TYR A 23 -3.28 0.86 -5.41
CA TYR A 23 -2.49 -0.24 -4.85
C TYR A 23 -3.25 -1.56 -4.98
N PHE A 24 -2.57 -2.57 -5.50
CA PHE A 24 -3.07 -3.93 -5.61
C PHE A 24 -2.13 -4.86 -4.85
N GLY A 25 -2.68 -5.65 -3.92
CA GLY A 25 -1.85 -6.51 -3.08
C GLY A 25 -2.59 -7.77 -2.63
N TYR A 26 -1.81 -8.80 -2.33
CA TYR A 26 -2.29 -10.03 -1.69
C TYR A 26 -1.62 -10.18 -0.31
N PRO A 27 -2.37 -10.54 0.75
CA PRO A 27 -1.80 -10.66 2.09
C PRO A 27 -0.75 -11.77 2.21
N ILE A 28 0.49 -11.39 2.53
CA ILE A 28 1.57 -12.32 2.88
C ILE A 28 2.48 -11.70 3.94
N THR A 29 2.76 -12.42 5.03
CA THR A 29 3.66 -11.96 6.09
C THR A 29 5.11 -11.94 5.58
N PRO A 30 5.90 -10.87 5.81
CA PRO A 30 5.60 -9.67 6.60
C PRO A 30 5.09 -8.47 5.79
N ALA A 31 4.81 -8.61 4.50
CA ALA A 31 4.43 -7.51 3.61
C ALA A 31 2.99 -6.99 3.85
N SER A 32 2.12 -7.75 4.52
CA SER A 32 0.73 -7.33 4.79
C SER A 32 0.60 -5.98 5.51
N ASP A 33 1.60 -5.57 6.30
CA ASP A 33 1.61 -4.24 6.94
C ASP A 33 1.63 -3.09 5.91
N ILE A 34 2.16 -3.31 4.70
CA ILE A 34 2.10 -2.32 3.61
C ILE A 34 0.66 -2.15 3.16
N ALA A 35 -0.07 -3.25 2.93
CA ALA A 35 -1.47 -3.20 2.53
C ALA A 35 -2.34 -2.51 3.59
N HIS A 36 -2.08 -2.76 4.88
CA HIS A 36 -2.75 -2.05 5.97
C HIS A 36 -2.46 -0.54 5.96
N ALA A 37 -1.20 -0.14 5.78
CA ALA A 37 -0.83 1.27 5.73
C ALA A 37 -1.42 1.99 4.51
N VAL A 38 -1.47 1.33 3.35
CA VAL A 38 -2.14 1.85 2.15
C VAL A 38 -3.64 1.98 2.40
N ALA A 39 -4.30 0.98 3.00
CA ALA A 39 -5.72 1.02 3.33
C ALA A 39 -6.07 2.19 4.27
N GLU A 40 -5.13 2.63 5.11
CA GLU A 40 -5.26 3.82 5.93
C GLU A 40 -5.04 5.11 5.12
N TYR A 41 -3.97 5.22 4.34
CA TYR A 41 -3.54 6.49 3.73
C TYR A 41 -4.22 6.82 2.40
N PHE A 42 -4.50 5.83 1.55
CA PHE A 42 -5.00 6.07 0.19
C PHE A 42 -6.41 6.67 0.19
N PRO A 43 -7.38 6.18 0.99
CA PRO A 43 -8.73 6.75 1.02
C PRO A 43 -8.77 8.22 1.45
N GLN A 44 -7.84 8.66 2.31
CA GLN A 44 -7.73 10.06 2.76
C GLN A 44 -7.35 11.02 1.63
N LEU A 45 -6.80 10.50 0.54
CA LEU A 45 -6.36 11.24 -0.65
C LEU A 45 -7.27 10.99 -1.86
N GLY A 46 -8.38 10.27 -1.69
CA GLY A 46 -9.26 9.86 -2.78
C GLY A 46 -8.63 8.83 -3.72
N ARG A 47 -7.70 8.01 -3.20
CA ARG A 47 -6.97 6.97 -3.93
C ARG A 47 -7.52 5.59 -3.59
N GLU A 48 -7.34 4.66 -4.51
CA GLU A 48 -7.94 3.32 -4.43
C GLU A 48 -6.94 2.26 -3.96
N HIS A 49 -7.43 1.29 -3.20
CA HIS A 49 -6.65 0.11 -2.85
C HIS A 49 -7.56 -1.12 -2.92
N LEU A 50 -7.03 -2.22 -3.45
CA LEU A 50 -7.79 -3.45 -3.58
C LEU A 50 -6.94 -4.65 -3.18
N GLN A 51 -7.54 -5.51 -2.34
CA GLN A 51 -6.98 -6.81 -2.04
C GLN A 51 -7.30 -7.77 -3.19
N ALA A 52 -6.27 -8.24 -3.89
CA ALA A 52 -6.39 -9.24 -4.94
C ALA A 52 -6.61 -10.64 -4.37
N GLU A 53 -6.96 -11.60 -5.22
CA GLU A 53 -7.14 -13.01 -4.85
C GLU A 53 -5.82 -13.78 -4.71
N CYS A 54 -4.78 -13.35 -5.41
CA CYS A 54 -3.42 -13.92 -5.36
C CYS A 54 -2.39 -12.89 -5.85
N GLU A 55 -1.10 -13.18 -5.68
CA GLU A 55 -0.01 -12.32 -6.14
C GLU A 55 -0.04 -12.13 -7.66
N THR A 56 -0.44 -13.17 -8.41
CA THR A 56 -0.60 -13.10 -9.87
C THR A 56 -1.78 -12.20 -10.25
N GLY A 57 -2.87 -12.21 -9.48
CA GLY A 57 -3.98 -11.28 -9.64
C GLY A 57 -3.54 -9.85 -9.38
N ALA A 58 -2.82 -9.62 -8.27
CA ALA A 58 -2.34 -8.29 -7.88
C ALA A 58 -1.47 -7.64 -8.97
N ILE A 59 -0.51 -8.38 -9.56
CA ILE A 59 0.38 -7.82 -10.58
C ILE A 59 -0.33 -7.55 -11.91
N ASN A 60 -1.38 -8.31 -12.25
CA ASN A 60 -2.13 -8.12 -13.49
C ASN A 60 -3.23 -7.05 -13.39
N MET A 61 -3.46 -6.47 -12.20
CA MET A 61 -4.38 -5.34 -12.01
C MET A 61 -3.72 -3.97 -12.26
N MET A 62 -2.39 -3.92 -12.40
CA MET A 62 -1.59 -2.73 -12.68
C MET A 62 -1.55 -2.41 -14.17
#